data_AF-A0A3N5JWB0-F1
#
_entry.id   AF-A0A3N5JWB0-F1
#
_cell.length_a   1.000
_cell.length_b   1.000
_cell.length_c   1.000
_cell.angle_alpha   90.00
_cell.angle_beta   90.00
_cell.angle_gamma   90.00
#
_symmetry.space_group_name_H-M   'P 1'
#
loop_
_entity.id
_entity.type
_entity.pdbx_description
1 polymer ?
#
loop_
_entity_poly.entity_id
_entity_poly.type
_entity_poly.pdbx_seq_one_letter_code
_entity_poly.pdbx_strand_id
1 'polypeptide(L)' 'MGRLAGFKSREVVRRLKQVGFQFDRQAAGSHEIWFNPITNR' A
#
# COMPACT_ATOMS: atom_id res chain seq x y z
N MET A 1 -0.27 -10.29 16.73
CA MET A 1 -0.60 -9.32 15.65
C MET A 1 -0.80 -7.91 16.22
N GLY A 2 0.20 -7.32 16.91
CA GLY A 2 0.03 -6.03 17.62
C GLY A 2 0.75 -4.82 16.99
N ARG A 3 1.71 -5.06 16.08
CA ARG A 3 2.62 -4.01 15.58
C ARG A 3 2.02 -3.12 14.48
N LEU A 4 0.89 -3.54 13.88
CA LEU A 4 0.15 -2.78 12.87
C LEU A 4 -1.12 -2.11 13.44
N ALA A 5 -1.45 -2.33 14.71
CA ALA A 5 -2.72 -1.88 15.31
C ALA A 5 -2.88 -0.35 15.36
N GLY A 6 -1.78 0.42 15.26
CA GLY A 6 -1.80 1.88 15.24
C GLY A 6 -1.90 2.50 13.84
N PHE A 7 -1.63 1.73 12.77
CA PHE A 7 -1.66 2.26 11.41
C PHE A 7 -3.00 1.91 10.76
N LYS A 8 -3.85 2.92 10.58
CA LYS A 8 -5.04 2.77 9.75
C LYS A 8 -4.59 2.52 8.32
N SER A 9 -5.13 1.49 7.66
CA SER A 9 -4.82 1.15 6.26
C SER A 9 -4.95 2.35 5.33
N ARG A 10 -5.95 3.21 5.60
CA ARG A 10 -6.19 4.48 4.90
C ARG A 10 -4.99 5.45 4.99
N GLU A 11 -4.30 5.50 6.11
CA GLU A 11 -3.14 6.37 6.28
C GLU A 11 -1.93 5.82 5.53
N VAL A 12 -1.73 4.50 5.56
CA VAL A 12 -0.69 3.83 4.75
C VAL A 12 -0.93 4.08 3.27
N VAL A 13 -2.17 3.87 2.78
CA VAL A 13 -2.58 4.16 1.41
C VAL A 13 -2.34 5.63 1.03
N ARG A 14 -2.67 6.57 1.92
CA ARG A 14 -2.42 8.00 1.67
C ARG A 14 -0.93 8.29 1.49
N ARG A 15 -0.08 7.75 2.36
CA ARG A 15 1.38 7.93 2.29
C ARG A 15 1.96 7.27 1.03
N LEU A 16 1.52 6.06 0.68
CA LEU A 16 1.92 5.34 -0.53
C LEU A 16 1.63 6.17 -1.79
N LYS A 17 0.43 6.74 -1.91
CA LYS A 17 0.08 7.62 -3.02
C LYS A 17 0.95 8.89 -3.07
N GLN A 18 1.28 9.47 -1.92
CA GLN A 18 2.14 10.67 -1.86
C GLN A 18 3.56 10.43 -2.37
N VAL A 19 4.09 9.23 -2.19
CA VAL A 19 5.44 8.86 -2.70
C VAL A 19 5.40 8.21 -4.09
N GLY A 20 4.26 8.27 -4.79
CA GLY A 20 4.13 7.84 -6.18
C GLY A 20 3.75 6.38 -6.40
N PHE A 21 3.42 5.63 -5.35
CA PHE A 21 2.89 4.29 -5.51
C PHE A 21 1.43 4.33 -5.97
N GLN A 22 1.11 3.43 -6.89
CA GLN A 22 -0.21 3.23 -7.44
C GLN A 22 -0.70 1.84 -7.07
N PHE A 23 -2.02 1.70 -6.93
CA PHE A 23 -2.64 0.41 -6.73
C PHE A 23 -2.50 -0.39 -8.02
N ASP A 24 -1.89 -1.58 -7.94
CA ASP A 24 -1.68 -2.46 -9.08
C ASP A 24 -2.80 -3.51 -9.16
N ARG A 25 -2.91 -4.36 -8.14
CA ARG A 25 -3.93 -5.41 -8.07
C ARG A 25 -4.14 -5.94 -6.66
N GLN A 26 -5.24 -6.66 -6.48
CA GLN A 26 -5.51 -7.40 -5.24
C GLN A 26 -4.78 -8.75 -5.25
N ALA A 27 -4.11 -9.09 -4.15
CA ALA A 27 -3.52 -10.40 -3.91
C ALA A 27 -4.54 -11.33 -3.23
N ALA A 28 -4.13 -12.57 -2.96
CA ALA A 28 -5.02 -13.53 -2.27
C ALA A 28 -5.48 -12.99 -0.90
N GLY A 29 -6.79 -12.97 -0.70
CA GLY A 29 -7.44 -12.46 0.51
C GLY A 29 -7.46 -10.94 0.60
N SER A 30 -7.21 -10.40 1.79
CA SER A 30 -7.28 -8.96 2.08
C SER A 30 -5.96 -8.21 1.82
N HIS A 31 -5.12 -8.73 0.93
CA HIS A 31 -3.82 -8.14 0.61
C HIS A 31 -3.89 -7.33 -0.69
N GLU A 32 -3.20 -6.19 -0.73
CA GLU A 32 -3.13 -5.29 -1.88
C GLU A 32 -1.68 -5.23 -2.38
N ILE A 33 -1.49 -5.22 -3.71
CA ILE A 33 -0.20 -5.01 -4.35
C ILE A 33 -0.16 -3.57 -4.87
N TRP A 34 0.92 -2.88 -4.54
CA TRP A 34 1.19 -1.50 -4.92
C TRP A 34 2.48 -1.44 -5.72
N PHE A 35 2.47 -0.70 -6.82
CA PHE A 35 3.58 -0.58 -7.75
C PHE A 35 3.95 0.89 -7.95
N ASN A 36 5.24 1.20 -8.05
CA ASN A 36 5.68 2.55 -8.38
C ASN A 36 6.19 2.58 -9.84
N PRO A 37 5.43 3.17 -10.79
CA PRO A 37 5.82 3.20 -12.20
C PRO A 37 7.03 4.10 -12.47
N ILE A 38 7.35 5.02 -11.55
CA ILE A 38 8.49 5.94 -11.69
C ILE A 38 9.79 5.20 -11.41
N THR A 39 9.78 4.31 -10.41
CA THR A 39 10.97 3.52 -10.03
C THR A 39 10.98 2.11 -10.61
N ASN A 40 9.90 1.70 -11.29
CA ASN A 40 9.68 0.39 -11.89
C ASN A 40 10.00 -0.78 -10.93
N ARG A 41 9.58 -0.64 -9.67
CA ARG A 41 9.82 -1.56 -8.56
C ARG A 41 8.58 -1.73 -7.69
#